data_AF-A0A7K0N6H1-F1
#
_entry.id   AF-A0A7K0N6H1-F1
#
_cell.length_a   1.000
_cell.length_b   1.000
_cell.length_c   1.000
_cell.angle_alpha   90.00
_cell.angle_beta   90.00
_cell.angle_gamma   90.00
#
_symmetry.space_group_name_H-M   'P 1'
#
loop_
_entity.id
_entity.type
_entity.pdbx_description
1 polymer ?
#
loop_
_entity_poly.entity_id
_entity_poly.type
_entity_poly.pdbx_seq_one_letter_code
_entity_poly.pdbx_strand_id
1 'polypeptide(L)'
;GCALAELGKCLAPCTATVDHEAYDSLVARVRSAMSGAIDPVTNALQVRMRDLADESRFEDAARWRDRLAHFVQASVRTHRLMMLAQIEQLVAGKPTPAGGWEVHCISYGALTGAITIPNGVDPLPAINALISTADQISQPAPSQVAGLTEEAEAILQWLESDGVRLVRTSEPLALPIGCGGALLTQLGQVRNEIRAQEPVDYQWLTASARGKMVTRIA
;
A
#
# COMPACT_ATOMS: atom_id res chain seq x y z
N GLY A 1 37.36 -8.00 -12.06
CA GLY A 1 36.60 -6.75 -11.94
C GLY A 1 35.57 -6.91 -10.84
N CYS A 2 34.56 -6.04 -10.82
CA CYS A 2 33.39 -6.22 -9.97
C CYS A 2 32.42 -7.18 -10.67
N ALA A 3 32.08 -8.30 -10.03
CA ALA A 3 31.16 -9.29 -10.60
C ALA A 3 29.80 -8.69 -11.01
N LEU A 4 29.28 -7.72 -10.25
CA LEU A 4 28.02 -7.05 -10.60
C LEU A 4 28.11 -6.18 -11.85
N ALA A 5 29.27 -5.57 -12.10
CA ALA A 5 29.50 -4.81 -13.33
C ALA A 5 29.70 -5.73 -14.53
N GLU A 6 30.44 -6.82 -14.36
CA GLU A 6 30.61 -7.86 -15.38
C GLU A 6 29.26 -8.51 -15.76
N LEU A 7 28.31 -8.61 -14.82
CA LEU A 7 26.93 -9.06 -15.05
C LEU A 7 25.97 -7.94 -15.53
N GLY A 8 26.45 -6.71 -15.74
CA GLY A 8 25.64 -5.57 -16.18
C GLY A 8 24.57 -5.10 -15.16
N LYS A 9 24.73 -5.45 -13.88
CA LYS A 9 23.80 -5.07 -12.79
C LYS A 9 24.19 -3.77 -12.08
N CYS A 10 25.42 -3.35 -12.24
CA CYS A 10 25.96 -2.13 -11.65
C CYS A 10 26.83 -1.44 -12.68
N LEU A 11 26.82 -0.11 -12.71
CA LEU A 11 27.77 0.64 -13.54
C LEU A 11 29.21 0.51 -13.01
N ALA A 12 29.41 0.11 -11.74
CA ALA A 12 30.66 0.19 -10.98
C ALA A 12 31.21 1.63 -10.85
N PRO A 13 30.44 2.56 -10.26
CA PRO A 13 30.94 3.93 -10.00
C PRO A 13 32.16 3.92 -9.07
N CYS A 14 32.29 2.91 -8.21
CA CYS A 14 33.40 2.75 -7.26
C CYS A 14 34.76 2.48 -7.93
N THR A 15 34.80 2.05 -9.20
CA THR A 15 36.06 1.85 -9.92
C THR A 15 36.53 3.12 -10.65
N ALA A 16 35.78 4.23 -10.55
CA ALA A 16 36.06 5.51 -11.22
C ALA A 16 36.24 5.40 -12.75
N THR A 17 35.78 4.30 -13.34
CA THR A 17 35.79 4.05 -14.79
C THR A 17 34.50 4.49 -15.48
N VAL A 18 33.49 4.88 -14.69
CA VAL A 18 32.19 5.35 -15.15
C VAL A 18 32.18 6.86 -15.12
N ASP A 19 31.58 7.45 -16.13
CA ASP A 19 31.26 8.87 -16.13
C ASP A 19 30.34 9.24 -14.95
N HIS A 20 30.71 10.29 -14.22
CA HIS A 20 29.95 10.77 -13.07
C HIS A 20 28.55 11.23 -13.46
N GLU A 21 28.40 11.90 -14.61
CA GLU A 21 27.11 12.41 -15.09
C GLU A 21 26.16 11.25 -15.41
N ALA A 22 26.67 10.19 -16.04
CA ALA A 22 25.90 8.96 -16.29
C ALA A 22 25.40 8.30 -15.00
N TYR A 23 26.22 8.25 -13.96
CA TYR A 23 25.82 7.71 -12.66
C TYR A 23 24.77 8.59 -11.97
N ASP A 24 24.97 9.91 -11.95
CA ASP A 24 24.04 10.86 -11.34
C ASP A 24 22.67 10.82 -12.02
N SER A 25 22.63 10.70 -13.34
CA SER A 25 21.41 10.50 -14.12
C SER A 25 20.67 9.21 -13.71
N LEU A 26 21.40 8.10 -13.50
CA LEU A 26 20.82 6.86 -13.02
C LEU A 26 20.23 7.02 -11.61
N VAL A 27 20.97 7.64 -10.68
CA VAL A 27 20.51 7.91 -9.31
C VAL A 27 19.27 8.80 -9.31
N ALA A 28 19.24 9.83 -10.17
CA ALA A 28 18.08 10.71 -10.30
C ALA A 28 16.83 9.95 -10.76
N ARG A 29 16.96 9.02 -11.71
CA ARG A 29 15.86 8.15 -12.16
C ARG A 29 15.36 7.24 -11.04
N VAL A 30 16.27 6.64 -10.27
CA VAL A 30 15.89 5.79 -9.12
C VAL A 30 15.16 6.61 -8.07
N ARG A 31 15.69 7.79 -7.72
CA ARG A 31 15.05 8.69 -6.75
C ARG A 31 13.66 9.11 -7.21
N SER A 32 13.52 9.49 -8.48
CA SER A 32 12.23 9.87 -9.07
C SER A 32 11.20 8.74 -8.96
N ALA A 33 11.60 7.49 -9.26
CA ALA A 33 10.74 6.33 -9.09
C ALA A 33 10.33 6.12 -7.62
N MET A 34 11.28 6.23 -6.68
CA MET A 34 11.00 6.08 -5.24
C MET A 34 10.15 7.21 -4.66
N SER A 35 10.12 8.38 -5.31
CA SER A 35 9.31 9.54 -4.89
C SER A 35 7.92 9.58 -5.55
N GLY A 36 7.52 8.53 -6.25
CA GLY A 36 6.16 8.39 -6.78
C GLY A 36 6.01 8.72 -8.26
N ALA A 37 7.08 8.62 -9.06
CA ALA A 37 7.01 8.59 -10.52
C ALA A 37 7.38 7.18 -11.02
N ILE A 38 6.50 6.20 -10.79
CA ILE A 38 6.84 4.78 -11.03
C ILE A 38 6.72 4.36 -12.49
N ASP A 39 6.13 5.20 -13.36
CA ASP A 39 5.84 4.87 -14.76
C ASP A 39 7.04 4.33 -15.55
N PRO A 40 8.27 4.88 -15.43
CA PRO A 40 9.42 4.32 -16.12
C PRO A 40 9.72 2.87 -15.72
N VAL A 41 9.48 2.52 -14.45
CA VAL A 41 9.71 1.17 -13.93
C VAL A 41 8.59 0.24 -14.40
N THR A 42 7.33 0.64 -14.24
CA THR A 42 6.18 -0.19 -14.63
C THR A 42 6.16 -0.44 -16.15
N ASN A 43 6.44 0.58 -16.97
CA ASN A 43 6.54 0.44 -18.42
C ASN A 43 7.64 -0.54 -18.83
N ALA A 44 8.82 -0.49 -18.21
CA ALA A 44 9.90 -1.42 -18.49
C ALA A 44 9.52 -2.87 -18.16
N LEU A 45 8.83 -3.10 -17.04
CA LEU A 45 8.34 -4.43 -16.65
C LEU A 45 7.26 -4.93 -17.61
N GLN A 46 6.36 -4.06 -18.06
CA GLN A 46 5.30 -4.41 -19.02
C GLN A 46 5.84 -4.72 -20.41
N VAL A 47 6.85 -3.99 -20.89
CA VAL A 47 7.57 -4.34 -22.14
C VAL A 47 8.18 -5.72 -21.99
N ARG A 48 8.95 -5.96 -20.92
CA ARG A 48 9.62 -7.25 -20.71
C ARG A 48 8.65 -8.43 -20.64
N MET A 49 7.50 -8.22 -20.02
CA MET A 49 6.43 -9.22 -19.92
C MET A 49 5.83 -9.54 -21.30
N ARG A 50 5.62 -8.53 -22.15
CA ARG A 50 5.11 -8.70 -23.53
C ARG A 50 6.10 -9.47 -24.40
N ASP A 51 7.39 -9.09 -24.38
CA ASP A 51 8.43 -9.79 -25.15
C ASP A 51 8.47 -11.29 -24.82
N LEU A 52 8.37 -11.63 -23.53
CA LEU A 52 8.35 -13.03 -23.09
C LEU A 52 7.07 -13.77 -23.51
N ALA A 53 5.92 -13.09 -23.53
CA ALA A 53 4.68 -13.67 -24.00
C ALA A 53 4.73 -13.93 -25.52
N ASP A 54 5.31 -13.00 -26.28
CA ASP A 54 5.51 -13.14 -27.73
C ASP A 54 6.47 -14.30 -28.05
N GLU A 55 7.48 -14.53 -27.19
CA GLU A 55 8.36 -15.70 -27.23
C GLU A 55 7.70 -17.02 -26.75
N SER A 56 6.39 -17.01 -26.41
CA SER A 56 5.66 -18.15 -25.82
C SER A 56 6.24 -18.65 -24.47
N ARG A 57 6.91 -17.77 -23.72
CA ARG A 57 7.50 -18.05 -22.39
C ARG A 57 6.59 -17.56 -21.28
N PHE A 58 5.41 -18.17 -21.19
CA PHE A 58 4.33 -17.68 -20.34
C PHE A 58 4.65 -17.72 -18.84
N GLU A 59 5.39 -18.72 -18.37
CA GLU A 59 5.80 -18.83 -16.96
C GLU A 59 6.77 -17.72 -16.57
N ASP A 60 7.64 -17.32 -17.49
CA ASP A 60 8.57 -16.22 -17.27
C ASP A 60 7.82 -14.90 -17.24
N ALA A 61 6.90 -14.69 -18.19
CA ALA A 61 6.02 -13.53 -18.22
C ALA A 61 5.18 -13.42 -16.94
N ALA A 62 4.63 -14.53 -16.43
CA ALA A 62 3.89 -14.57 -15.17
C ALA A 62 4.74 -14.11 -13.98
N ARG A 63 6.01 -14.52 -13.89
CA ARG A 63 6.91 -14.04 -12.83
C ARG A 63 7.14 -12.53 -12.90
N TRP A 64 7.19 -11.94 -14.10
CA TRP A 64 7.31 -10.49 -14.26
C TRP A 64 6.01 -9.76 -13.91
N ARG A 65 4.84 -10.32 -14.26
CA ARG A 65 3.53 -9.82 -13.83
C ARG A 65 3.44 -9.76 -12.31
N ASP A 66 3.82 -10.83 -11.63
CA ASP A 66 3.73 -10.89 -10.16
C ASP A 66 4.70 -9.90 -9.50
N ARG A 67 5.90 -9.71 -10.07
CA ARG A 67 6.83 -8.65 -9.63
C ARG A 67 6.26 -7.25 -9.81
N LEU A 68 5.63 -6.97 -10.96
CA LEU A 68 4.96 -5.70 -11.21
C LEU A 68 3.86 -5.46 -10.16
N ALA A 69 3.03 -6.46 -9.88
CA ALA A 69 1.96 -6.35 -8.89
C ALA A 69 2.50 -6.05 -7.49
N HIS A 70 3.53 -6.78 -7.03
CA HIS A 70 4.15 -6.50 -5.74
C HIS A 70 4.82 -5.12 -5.67
N PHE A 71 5.48 -4.70 -6.74
CA PHE A 71 6.12 -3.38 -6.80
C PHE A 71 5.11 -2.24 -6.68
N VAL A 72 4.00 -2.32 -7.42
CA VAL A 72 2.94 -1.31 -7.37
C VAL A 72 2.26 -1.29 -5.99
N GLN A 73 1.97 -2.46 -5.42
CA GLN A 73 1.42 -2.57 -4.06
C GLN A 73 2.35 -1.95 -3.02
N ALA A 74 3.64 -2.27 -3.07
CA ALA A 74 4.64 -1.71 -2.16
C ALA A 74 4.77 -0.19 -2.32
N SER A 75 4.79 0.33 -3.55
CA SER A 75 4.86 1.77 -3.79
C SER A 75 3.67 2.51 -3.18
N VAL A 76 2.44 2.10 -3.51
CA VAL A 76 1.23 2.74 -2.96
C VAL A 76 1.20 2.64 -1.44
N ARG A 77 1.51 1.47 -0.88
CA ARG A 77 1.59 1.25 0.58
C ARG A 77 2.58 2.20 1.24
N THR A 78 3.81 2.28 0.72
CA THR A 78 4.84 3.17 1.26
C THR A 78 4.39 4.63 1.20
N HIS A 79 3.84 5.09 0.08
CA HIS A 79 3.39 6.48 -0.03
C HIS A 79 2.23 6.81 0.92
N ARG A 80 1.31 5.86 1.18
CA ARG A 80 0.25 6.04 2.17
C ARG A 80 0.78 6.15 3.59
N LEU A 81 1.76 5.32 3.96
CA LEU A 81 2.44 5.42 5.26
C LEU A 81 3.20 6.74 5.39
N MET A 82 3.89 7.16 4.33
CA MET A 82 4.67 8.40 4.31
C MET A 82 3.81 9.65 4.36
N MET A 83 2.60 9.61 3.81
CA MET A 83 1.62 10.67 3.99
C MET A 83 1.29 10.87 5.47
N LEU A 84 0.99 9.79 6.22
CA LEU A 84 0.74 9.90 7.66
C LEU A 84 1.98 10.33 8.45
N ALA A 85 3.16 9.82 8.08
CA ALA A 85 4.43 10.17 8.74
C ALA A 85 4.82 11.65 8.59
N GLN A 86 4.19 12.40 7.69
CA GLN A 86 4.43 13.83 7.48
C GLN A 86 3.39 14.73 8.17
N ILE A 87 2.26 14.16 8.60
CA ILE A 87 1.20 14.93 9.25
C ILE A 87 1.49 15.00 10.75
N GLU A 88 1.88 16.18 11.23
CA GLU A 88 2.10 16.44 12.65
C GLU A 88 0.86 16.12 13.49
N GLN A 89 -0.33 16.52 13.04
CA GLN A 89 -1.57 16.22 13.74
C GLN A 89 -2.74 16.05 12.77
N LEU A 90 -3.42 14.92 12.89
CA LEU A 90 -4.65 14.56 12.19
C LEU A 90 -5.71 14.20 13.23
N VAL A 91 -6.87 14.82 13.14
CA VAL A 91 -8.05 14.49 13.95
C VAL A 91 -9.17 14.12 13.02
N ALA A 92 -9.72 12.93 13.24
CA ALA A 92 -10.85 12.41 12.49
C ALA A 92 -11.83 11.74 13.44
N GLY A 93 -13.09 11.68 13.04
CA GLY A 93 -14.14 11.04 13.83
C GLY A 93 -15.09 10.23 12.98
N LYS A 94 -15.66 9.19 13.59
CA LYS A 94 -16.65 8.29 12.98
C LYS A 94 -17.91 8.27 13.83
N PRO A 95 -19.11 8.26 13.23
CA PRO A 95 -20.34 8.11 13.99
C PRO A 95 -20.43 6.71 14.61
N THR A 96 -20.86 6.63 15.87
CA THR A 96 -21.09 5.35 16.54
C THR A 96 -22.53 4.87 16.32
N PRO A 97 -22.81 3.55 16.46
CA PRO A 97 -24.18 3.03 16.36
C PRO A 97 -25.18 3.64 17.34
N ALA A 98 -24.69 4.13 18.49
CA ALA A 98 -25.51 4.82 19.49
C ALA A 98 -25.84 6.29 19.13
N GLY A 99 -25.38 6.77 17.97
CA GLY A 99 -25.57 8.15 17.50
C GLY A 99 -24.58 9.16 18.07
N GLY A 100 -23.51 8.68 18.71
CA GLY A 100 -22.39 9.52 19.18
C GLY A 100 -21.25 9.56 18.17
N TRP A 101 -20.07 9.93 18.63
CA TRP A 101 -18.83 9.99 17.84
C TRP A 101 -17.69 9.25 18.53
N GLU A 102 -16.93 8.46 17.80
CA GLU A 102 -15.56 8.12 18.18
C GLU A 102 -14.62 9.08 17.46
N VAL A 103 -13.65 9.66 18.18
CA VAL A 103 -12.70 10.64 17.62
C VAL A 103 -11.30 10.22 18.00
N HIS A 104 -10.41 10.19 17.01
CA HIS A 104 -9.01 9.84 17.17
C HIS A 104 -8.12 11.02 16.80
N CYS A 105 -7.10 11.26 17.62
CA CYS A 105 -5.99 12.16 17.35
C CYS A 105 -4.77 11.31 16.99
N ILE A 106 -4.15 11.63 15.86
CA ILE A 106 -3.04 10.89 15.26
C ILE A 106 -1.92 11.88 14.98
N SER A 107 -0.68 11.52 15.30
CA SER A 107 0.51 12.32 15.00
C SER A 107 1.58 11.45 14.38
N TYR A 108 2.09 11.85 13.21
CA TYR A 108 3.14 11.16 12.48
C TYR A 108 2.89 9.65 12.27
N GLY A 109 1.62 9.27 12.12
CA GLY A 109 1.19 7.88 11.93
C GLY A 109 1.04 7.05 13.20
N ALA A 110 1.13 7.64 14.40
CA ALA A 110 0.83 6.99 15.67
C ALA A 110 -0.45 7.56 16.30
N LEU A 111 -1.20 6.73 17.03
CA LEU A 111 -2.39 7.18 17.77
C LEU A 111 -1.97 7.91 19.05
N THR A 112 -2.27 9.20 19.18
CA THR A 112 -1.89 10.03 20.34
C THR A 112 -3.03 10.30 21.30
N GLY A 113 -4.26 9.99 20.91
CA GLY A 113 -5.39 10.03 21.81
C GLY A 113 -6.68 9.60 21.13
N ALA A 114 -7.64 9.17 21.94
CA ALA A 114 -8.95 8.72 21.48
C ALA A 114 -10.03 9.08 22.51
N ILE A 115 -11.21 9.46 22.03
CA ILE A 115 -12.38 9.71 22.88
C ILE A 115 -13.65 9.16 22.22
N THR A 116 -14.66 8.89 23.04
CA THR A 116 -16.03 8.66 22.57
C THR A 116 -16.95 9.73 23.16
N ILE A 117 -17.75 10.34 22.30
CA ILE A 117 -18.66 11.43 22.61
C ILE A 117 -20.09 10.87 22.50
N PRO A 118 -20.89 10.87 23.59
CA PRO A 118 -22.27 10.40 23.54
C PRO A 118 -23.15 11.25 22.61
N ASN A 119 -24.26 10.67 22.19
CA ASN A 119 -25.28 11.40 21.43
C ASN A 119 -25.84 12.58 22.26
N GLY A 120 -26.08 13.72 21.61
CA GLY A 120 -26.64 14.93 22.24
C GLY A 120 -25.62 15.82 22.96
N VAL A 121 -24.34 15.41 23.04
CA VAL A 121 -23.26 16.24 23.57
C VAL A 121 -22.60 17.01 22.44
N ASP A 122 -22.34 18.31 22.65
CA ASP A 122 -21.54 19.11 21.71
C ASP A 122 -20.13 18.51 21.59
N PRO A 123 -19.70 18.08 20.38
CA PRO A 123 -18.41 17.42 20.24
C PRO A 123 -17.22 18.36 20.36
N LEU A 124 -17.37 19.67 20.08
CA LEU A 124 -16.23 20.58 19.96
C LEU A 124 -15.40 20.71 21.25
N PRO A 125 -16.00 20.90 22.44
CA PRO A 125 -15.22 20.99 23.69
C PRO A 125 -14.42 19.71 23.98
N ALA A 126 -15.01 18.54 23.72
CA ALA A 126 -14.35 17.25 23.94
C ALA A 126 -13.18 17.04 22.96
N ILE A 127 -13.35 17.44 21.70
CA ILE A 127 -12.29 17.39 20.68
C ILE A 127 -11.14 18.33 21.05
N ASN A 128 -11.44 19.55 21.49
CA ASN A 128 -10.41 20.50 21.93
C ASN A 128 -9.65 19.98 23.15
N ALA A 129 -10.34 19.35 24.10
CA ALA A 129 -9.71 18.69 25.23
C ALA A 129 -8.78 17.55 24.77
N LEU A 130 -9.25 16.67 23.87
CA LEU A 130 -8.44 15.61 23.27
C LEU A 130 -7.17 16.15 22.61
N ILE A 131 -7.27 17.20 21.80
CA ILE A 131 -6.12 17.82 21.13
C ILE A 131 -5.13 18.37 22.17
N SER A 132 -5.63 18.94 23.27
CA SER A 132 -4.81 19.56 24.31
C SER A 132 -4.09 18.54 25.18
N THR A 133 -4.62 17.32 25.29
CA THR A 133 -4.07 16.23 26.11
C THR A 133 -3.43 15.11 25.30
N ALA A 134 -3.40 15.23 23.97
CA ALA A 134 -2.80 14.23 23.10
C ALA A 134 -1.29 14.11 23.38
N ASP A 135 -0.77 12.89 23.28
CA ASP A 135 0.65 12.64 23.47
C ASP A 135 1.49 13.44 22.47
N GLN A 136 2.54 14.09 22.98
CA GLN A 136 3.47 14.85 22.15
C GLN A 136 4.52 13.92 21.55
N ILE A 137 4.50 13.80 20.23
CA ILE A 137 5.42 12.95 19.46
C ILE A 137 6.38 13.82 18.64
N SER A 138 7.67 13.53 18.74
CA SER A 138 8.70 14.13 17.88
C SER A 138 8.60 13.60 16.46
N GLN A 139 8.93 14.44 15.48
CA GLN A 139 8.98 14.03 14.08
C GLN A 139 9.89 12.79 13.91
N PRO A 140 9.41 11.71 13.26
CA PRO A 140 10.20 10.52 13.03
C PRO A 140 11.32 10.77 12.02
N ALA A 141 12.28 9.83 11.98
CA ALA A 141 13.30 9.86 10.94
C ALA A 141 12.67 9.74 9.54
N PRO A 142 13.34 10.24 8.49
CA PRO A 142 12.83 10.11 7.13
C PRO A 142 12.50 8.66 6.77
N SER A 143 11.41 8.47 6.03
CA SER A 143 10.94 7.15 5.61
C SER A 143 10.40 6.25 6.74
N GLN A 144 10.07 6.81 7.91
CA GLN A 144 9.52 6.07 9.06
C GLN A 144 8.27 6.75 9.61
N VAL A 145 7.34 5.97 10.15
CA VAL A 145 6.26 6.46 11.01
C VAL A 145 6.76 6.55 12.45
N ALA A 146 6.10 7.31 13.30
CA ALA A 146 6.51 7.47 14.70
C ALA A 146 6.31 6.20 15.55
N GLY A 147 5.28 5.40 15.24
CA GLY A 147 4.91 4.18 15.95
C GLY A 147 5.25 2.91 15.19
N LEU A 148 4.45 1.86 15.41
CA LEU A 148 4.54 0.62 14.64
C LEU A 148 3.97 0.82 13.23
N THR A 149 4.52 0.11 12.25
CA THR A 149 3.97 0.17 10.88
C THR A 149 2.56 -0.40 10.83
N GLU A 150 2.32 -1.48 11.57
CA GLU A 150 1.03 -2.16 11.68
C GLU A 150 -0.04 -1.27 12.32
N GLU A 151 0.36 -0.40 13.26
CA GLU A 151 -0.53 0.59 13.86
C GLU A 151 -0.92 1.65 12.82
N ALA A 152 0.06 2.20 12.10
CA ALA A 152 -0.20 3.18 11.03
C ALA A 152 -1.10 2.58 9.93
N GLU A 153 -0.95 1.30 9.61
CA GLU A 153 -1.85 0.58 8.70
C GLU A 153 -3.26 0.44 9.24
N ALA A 154 -3.41 0.10 10.53
CA ALA A 154 -4.73 0.03 11.17
C ALA A 154 -5.42 1.40 11.19
N ILE A 155 -4.67 2.47 11.45
CA ILE A 155 -5.15 3.86 11.37
C ILE A 155 -5.60 4.19 9.95
N LEU A 156 -4.79 3.87 8.94
CA LEU A 156 -5.15 4.06 7.53
C LEU A 156 -6.43 3.30 7.16
N GLN A 157 -6.56 2.05 7.59
CA GLN A 157 -7.75 1.24 7.35
C GLN A 157 -8.98 1.84 8.05
N TRP A 158 -8.82 2.34 9.28
CA TRP A 158 -9.90 3.01 9.98
C TRP A 158 -10.31 4.31 9.27
N LEU A 159 -9.35 5.15 8.85
CA LEU A 159 -9.60 6.39 8.11
C LEU A 159 -10.35 6.17 6.79
N GLU A 160 -10.11 5.05 6.12
CA GLU A 160 -10.79 4.64 4.88
C GLU A 160 -12.16 4.00 5.12
N SER A 161 -12.52 3.73 6.37
CA SER A 161 -13.79 3.10 6.67
C SER A 161 -14.98 4.05 6.48
N ASP A 162 -16.12 3.49 6.13
CA ASP A 162 -17.33 4.27 5.85
C ASP A 162 -17.75 5.13 7.05
N GLY A 163 -18.07 6.39 6.76
CA GLY A 163 -18.59 7.35 7.74
C GLY A 163 -17.53 8.14 8.49
N VAL A 164 -16.24 7.87 8.31
CA VAL A 164 -15.18 8.72 8.86
C VAL A 164 -15.23 10.12 8.26
N ARG A 165 -15.04 11.13 9.11
CA ARG A 165 -14.98 12.54 8.75
C ARG A 165 -13.71 13.15 9.31
N LEU A 166 -13.00 13.88 8.46
CA LEU A 166 -11.85 14.67 8.88
C LEU A 166 -12.34 15.90 9.65
N VAL A 167 -11.77 16.11 10.83
CA VAL A 167 -12.08 17.26 11.71
C VAL A 167 -10.99 18.32 11.58
N ARG A 168 -9.73 17.90 11.67
CA ARG A 168 -8.55 18.79 11.58
C ARG A 168 -7.38 18.04 10.98
N THR A 169 -6.56 18.71 10.19
CA THR A 169 -5.27 18.19 9.75
C THR A 169 -4.27 19.33 9.68
N SER A 170 -3.01 19.10 10.06
CA SER A 170 -1.93 20.07 9.92
C SER A 170 -1.47 20.20 8.46
N GLU A 171 -1.54 19.09 7.72
CA GLU A 171 -1.14 19.01 6.31
C GLU A 171 -2.22 18.29 5.48
N PRO A 172 -2.35 18.57 4.17
CA PRO A 172 -3.28 17.83 3.32
C PRO A 172 -2.93 16.34 3.23
N LEU A 173 -3.95 15.48 3.24
CA LEU A 173 -3.78 14.08 2.88
C LEU A 173 -3.63 13.98 1.35
N ALA A 174 -2.38 13.95 0.88
CA ALA A 174 -2.04 13.90 -0.53
C ALA A 174 -1.09 12.74 -0.85
N LEU A 175 -1.26 12.17 -2.04
CA LEU A 175 -0.40 11.14 -2.59
C LEU A 175 0.12 11.58 -3.96
N PRO A 176 1.37 11.22 -4.34
CA PRO A 176 1.85 11.46 -5.70
C PRO A 176 0.97 10.73 -6.72
N ILE A 177 0.54 11.41 -7.78
CA ILE A 177 -0.35 10.82 -8.79
C ILE A 177 0.26 9.58 -9.46
N GLY A 178 1.58 9.57 -9.62
CA GLY A 178 2.34 8.48 -10.24
C GLY A 178 2.78 7.39 -9.26
N CYS A 179 2.27 7.33 -8.03
CA CYS A 179 2.65 6.28 -7.06
C CYS A 179 2.04 4.91 -7.35
N GLY A 180 1.25 4.79 -8.43
CA GLY A 180 0.67 3.52 -8.88
C GLY A 180 -0.76 3.27 -8.41
N GLY A 181 -1.46 4.26 -7.83
CA GLY A 181 -2.85 4.09 -7.37
C GLY A 181 -3.80 3.56 -8.45
N ALA A 182 -3.80 4.18 -9.64
CA ALA A 182 -4.65 3.74 -10.75
C ALA A 182 -4.33 2.30 -11.21
N LEU A 183 -3.05 1.97 -11.31
CA LEU A 183 -2.60 0.63 -11.71
C LEU A 183 -2.94 -0.42 -10.64
N LEU A 184 -2.86 -0.07 -9.36
CA LEU A 184 -3.28 -0.95 -8.26
C LEU A 184 -4.76 -1.27 -8.35
N THR A 185 -5.62 -0.28 -8.63
CA THR A 185 -7.06 -0.49 -8.83
C THR A 185 -7.32 -1.42 -10.01
N GLN A 186 -6.66 -1.20 -11.15
CA GLN A 186 -6.78 -2.06 -12.33
C GLN A 186 -6.37 -3.52 -12.04
N LEU A 187 -5.23 -3.72 -11.38
CA LEU A 187 -4.78 -5.06 -10.96
C LEU A 187 -5.77 -5.72 -9.99
N GLY A 188 -6.39 -4.94 -9.11
CA GLY A 188 -7.44 -5.39 -8.21
C GLY A 188 -8.69 -5.86 -8.96
N GLN A 189 -9.14 -5.09 -9.97
CA GLN A 189 -10.29 -5.44 -10.82
C GLN A 189 -10.04 -6.74 -11.58
N VAL A 190 -8.92 -6.83 -12.29
CA VAL A 190 -8.56 -8.04 -13.06
C VAL A 190 -8.47 -9.27 -12.14
N ARG A 191 -7.88 -9.13 -10.95
CA ARG A 191 -7.82 -10.23 -9.98
C ARG A 191 -9.21 -10.67 -9.52
N ASN A 192 -10.12 -9.74 -9.29
CA ASN A 192 -11.50 -10.05 -8.89
C ASN A 192 -12.27 -10.73 -10.03
N GLU A 193 -12.08 -10.30 -11.27
CA GLU A 193 -12.66 -10.91 -12.47
C GLU A 193 -12.17 -12.35 -12.68
N ILE A 194 -10.86 -12.59 -12.60
CA ILE A 194 -10.28 -13.94 -12.69
C ILE A 194 -10.85 -14.83 -11.58
N ARG A 195 -10.89 -14.34 -10.34
CA ARG A 195 -11.45 -15.09 -9.21
C ARG A 195 -12.94 -15.40 -9.38
N ALA A 196 -13.70 -14.53 -10.04
CA ALA A 196 -15.10 -14.78 -10.34
C ALA A 196 -15.29 -15.83 -11.45
N GLN A 197 -14.32 -15.98 -12.36
CA GLN A 197 -14.33 -16.96 -13.45
C GLN A 197 -13.87 -18.36 -13.03
N GLU A 198 -13.08 -18.48 -11.96
CA GLU A 198 -12.71 -19.75 -11.33
C GLU A 198 -13.59 -20.02 -10.09
N PRO A 199 -14.81 -20.56 -10.22
CA PRO A 199 -15.54 -21.09 -9.08
C PRO A 199 -14.72 -22.26 -8.53
N VAL A 200 -14.06 -22.05 -7.39
CA VAL A 200 -13.39 -23.15 -6.70
C VAL A 200 -14.50 -24.04 -6.16
N ASP A 201 -14.78 -25.12 -6.90
CA ASP A 201 -15.75 -26.11 -6.50
C ASP A 201 -15.17 -26.95 -5.35
N TYR A 202 -15.46 -26.55 -4.11
CA TYR A 202 -15.16 -27.32 -2.92
C TYR A 202 -16.23 -28.40 -2.62
N GLN A 203 -17.16 -28.69 -3.54
CA GLN A 203 -18.19 -29.73 -3.31
C GLN A 203 -17.57 -31.11 -3.06
N TRP A 204 -16.36 -31.39 -3.57
CA TRP A 204 -15.64 -32.63 -3.26
C TRP A 204 -15.13 -32.71 -1.80
N LEU A 205 -14.93 -31.58 -1.11
CA LEU A 205 -14.56 -31.53 0.32
C LEU A 205 -15.78 -31.74 1.24
N THR A 206 -16.97 -31.35 0.78
CA THR A 206 -18.23 -31.54 1.53
C THR A 206 -19.00 -32.79 1.11
N ALA A 207 -18.60 -33.45 0.01
CA ALA A 207 -19.04 -34.78 -0.36
C ALA A 207 -18.44 -35.82 0.61
N SER A 208 -18.96 -35.82 1.83
CA SER A 208 -18.83 -36.95 2.74
C SER A 208 -19.27 -38.21 1.99
N ALA A 209 -18.38 -39.20 1.97
CA ALA A 209 -18.56 -40.53 1.41
C ALA A 209 -19.78 -41.24 2.05
N ARG A 210 -20.99 -40.88 1.62
CA ARG A 210 -22.23 -41.61 1.89
C ARG A 210 -22.94 -41.92 0.58
N GLY A 211 -22.53 -43.06 0.02
CA GLY A 211 -23.43 -43.97 -0.68
C GLY A 211 -23.43 -43.89 -2.20
N LYS A 212 -22.69 -44.81 -2.85
CA LYS A 212 -23.24 -46.11 -3.30
C LYS A 212 -22.19 -46.87 -4.11
N MET A 213 -21.59 -47.86 -3.47
CA MET A 213 -21.10 -49.05 -4.17
C MET A 213 -22.36 -49.78 -4.67
N VAL A 214 -22.72 -49.59 -5.94
CA VAL A 214 -23.72 -50.46 -6.60
C VAL A 214 -23.04 -51.07 -7.82
N THR A 215 -22.75 -52.34 -7.64
CA THR A 215 -22.38 -53.36 -8.60
C THR A 215 -23.24 -53.29 -9.86
N ARG A 216 -22.61 -53.36 -11.04
CA ARG A 216 -23.09 -54.24 -12.12
C ARG A 216 -21.97 -54.49 -13.13
N ILE A 217 -21.41 -55.69 -13.00
CA ILE A 217 -20.86 -56.47 -14.10
C ILE A 217 -22.03 -56.81 -15.03
N ALA A 218 -21.87 -56.50 -16.31
CA ALA A 218 -22.29 -57.31 -17.46
C ALA A 218 -21.37 -56.94 -18.62
#